data_AF-F3C357-F1
#
_entry.id   AF-F3C357-F1
#
_cell.length_a   1.000
_cell.length_b   1.000
_cell.length_c   1.000
_cell.angle_alpha   90.00
_cell.angle_beta   90.00
_cell.angle_gamma   90.00
#
_symmetry.space_group_name_H-M   'P 1'
#
loop_
_entity.id
_entity.type
_entity.pdbx_description
1 polymer ?
#
loop_
_entity_poly.entity_id
_entity_poly.type
_entity_poly.pdbx_seq_one_letter_code
_entity_poly.pdbx_strand_id
1 'polypeptide(L)'
;FALVAVVRCGERIIVKAMSLMVYPFIVALLFLAVFLIPHWTGGILSTATTFPEPSAFLPTLWLAIPVMVFSFNHTPIISAFAVDQKRQYGENAEVRSSQILARAHGLMVVMVLFFVFSCVLTLSPAQLAEAKAQNISILSYLANHFNNPTIAFVAPLIAFVAISKSFLGHYIGASEGLKGLVLKTGRRPAPKALDRLTAVFMLVVCWLVATLNPSILGMIETLGGPVISALLFLMPMYAVYKVPAMRKYAGAWSNYFVVAAGVVAISALIFSLTR
;
A
#
# COMPACT_ATOMS: atom_id res chain seq x y z
N PHE A 1 0.46 -10.78 -17.42
CA PHE A 1 1.45 -10.98 -18.50
C PHE A 1 2.05 -9.67 -19.02
N ALA A 2 1.25 -8.71 -19.53
CA ALA A 2 1.76 -7.45 -20.08
C ALA A 2 2.64 -6.64 -19.11
N LEU A 3 2.21 -6.46 -17.85
CA LEU A 3 2.99 -5.71 -16.86
C LEU A 3 4.35 -6.34 -16.56
N VAL A 4 4.43 -7.67 -16.45
CA VAL A 4 5.71 -8.38 -16.23
C VAL A 4 6.64 -8.24 -17.44
N ALA A 5 6.09 -8.19 -18.67
CA ALA A 5 6.88 -7.93 -19.87
C ALA A 5 7.45 -6.51 -19.89
N VAL A 6 6.67 -5.50 -19.51
CA VAL A 6 7.12 -4.10 -19.36
C VAL A 6 8.24 -4.00 -18.31
N VAL A 7 8.18 -4.80 -17.24
CA VAL A 7 9.25 -4.78 -16.22
C VAL A 7 10.62 -5.20 -16.79
N ARG A 8 10.62 -6.02 -17.85
CA ARG A 8 11.86 -6.46 -18.48
C ARG A 8 12.51 -5.41 -19.38
N CYS A 9 11.83 -4.29 -19.66
CA CYS A 9 12.38 -3.19 -20.45
C CYS A 9 13.36 -2.29 -19.67
N GLY A 10 13.54 -2.51 -18.36
CA GLY A 10 14.58 -1.88 -17.55
C GLY A 10 14.03 -1.04 -16.41
N GLU A 11 14.54 -1.29 -15.19
CA GLU A 11 14.09 -0.70 -13.93
C GLU A 11 13.98 0.83 -13.95
N ARG A 12 14.97 1.51 -14.56
CA ARG A 12 14.96 2.99 -14.66
C ARG A 12 13.81 3.54 -15.51
N ILE A 13 13.46 2.86 -16.59
CA ILE A 13 12.36 3.29 -17.47
C ILE A 13 11.04 3.13 -16.72
N ILE A 14 10.88 2.03 -15.99
CA ILE A 14 9.70 1.72 -15.19
C ILE A 14 9.51 2.74 -14.08
N VAL A 15 10.55 2.98 -13.28
CA VAL A 15 10.50 3.98 -12.20
C VAL A 15 10.16 5.36 -12.76
N LYS A 16 10.76 5.76 -13.89
CA LYS A 16 10.46 7.04 -14.52
C LYS A 16 9.01 7.12 -15.03
N ALA A 17 8.51 6.07 -15.67
CA ALA A 17 7.13 5.99 -16.14
C ALA A 17 6.13 6.02 -14.98
N MET A 18 6.40 5.26 -13.91
CA MET A 18 5.59 5.27 -12.68
C MET A 18 5.56 6.64 -12.00
N SER A 19 6.71 7.33 -11.96
CA SER A 19 6.83 8.66 -11.40
C SER A 19 6.07 9.68 -12.25
N LEU A 20 6.09 9.57 -13.57
CA LEU A 20 5.30 10.43 -14.45
C LEU A 20 3.79 10.18 -14.29
N MET A 21 3.37 8.92 -14.19
CA MET A 21 1.97 8.53 -14.04
C MET A 21 1.35 8.92 -12.69
N VAL A 22 2.15 9.32 -11.68
CA VAL A 22 1.61 9.70 -10.37
C VAL A 22 0.74 10.96 -10.44
N TYR A 23 1.16 11.95 -11.23
CA TYR A 23 0.47 13.23 -11.35
C TYR A 23 -0.90 13.09 -12.01
N PRO A 24 -1.05 12.48 -13.21
CA PRO A 24 -2.37 12.29 -13.79
C PRO A 24 -3.25 11.38 -12.92
N PHE A 25 -2.66 10.40 -12.21
CA PHE A 25 -3.41 9.56 -11.28
C PHE A 25 -4.00 10.36 -10.11
N ILE A 26 -3.21 11.22 -9.46
CA ILE A 26 -3.68 12.08 -8.36
C ILE A 26 -4.75 13.04 -8.87
N VAL A 27 -4.55 13.66 -10.03
CA VAL A 27 -5.54 14.58 -10.63
C VAL A 27 -6.84 13.84 -10.94
N ALA A 28 -6.77 12.63 -11.50
CA ALA A 28 -7.96 11.85 -11.83
C ALA A 28 -8.71 11.40 -10.57
N LEU A 29 -8.00 11.00 -9.51
CA LEU A 29 -8.62 10.72 -8.21
C LEU A 29 -9.27 11.96 -7.61
N LEU A 30 -8.62 13.11 -7.67
CA LEU A 30 -9.16 14.38 -7.16
C LEU A 30 -10.42 14.77 -7.92
N PHE A 31 -10.36 14.71 -9.25
CA PHE A 31 -11.50 15.00 -10.10
C PHE A 31 -12.67 14.06 -9.79
N LEU A 32 -12.43 12.75 -9.68
CA LEU A 32 -13.48 11.80 -9.32
C LEU A 32 -14.04 12.10 -7.91
N ALA A 33 -13.18 12.38 -6.92
CA ALA A 33 -13.63 12.72 -5.58
C ALA A 33 -14.50 13.99 -5.55
N VAL A 34 -14.16 15.02 -6.34
CA VAL A 34 -14.97 16.24 -6.50
C VAL A 34 -16.26 15.96 -7.28
N PHE A 35 -16.20 15.14 -8.34
CA PHE A 35 -17.36 14.75 -9.14
C PHE A 35 -18.43 14.01 -8.32
N LEU A 36 -18.02 13.30 -7.28
CA LEU A 36 -18.92 12.60 -6.38
C LEU A 36 -19.63 13.54 -5.37
N ILE A 37 -19.17 14.78 -5.15
CA ILE A 37 -19.78 15.73 -4.18
C ILE A 37 -21.28 15.92 -4.40
N PRO A 38 -21.79 16.17 -5.63
CA PRO A 38 -23.23 16.30 -5.87
C PRO A 38 -24.03 15.01 -5.58
N HIS A 39 -23.36 13.87 -5.49
CA HIS A 39 -23.96 12.56 -5.23
C HIS A 39 -23.81 12.14 -3.77
N TRP A 40 -23.32 13.02 -2.89
CA TRP A 40 -23.26 12.75 -1.45
C TRP A 40 -24.67 12.67 -0.88
N THR A 41 -25.10 11.48 -0.52
CA THR A 41 -26.42 11.20 0.07
C THR A 41 -26.40 11.23 1.60
N GLY A 42 -25.26 11.60 2.19
CA GLY A 42 -24.97 11.40 3.60
C GLY A 42 -24.39 10.02 3.89
N GLY A 43 -24.59 9.03 3.00
CA GLY A 43 -23.95 7.72 3.06
C GLY A 43 -23.96 7.10 4.46
N ILE A 44 -22.79 6.86 5.02
CA ILE A 44 -22.64 6.30 6.38
C ILE A 44 -23.21 7.18 7.50
N LEU A 45 -23.31 8.51 7.29
CA LEU A 45 -23.84 9.45 8.29
C LEU A 45 -25.34 9.25 8.50
N SER A 46 -26.06 8.77 7.50
CA SER A 46 -27.48 8.41 7.65
C SER A 46 -27.70 7.27 8.65
N THR A 47 -26.69 6.41 8.83
CA THR A 47 -26.68 5.30 9.79
C THR A 47 -25.92 5.60 11.08
N ALA A 48 -25.17 6.70 11.13
CA ALA A 48 -24.40 7.13 12.30
C ALA A 48 -25.23 8.05 13.22
N THR A 49 -26.46 7.65 13.52
CA THR A 49 -27.40 8.44 14.33
C THR A 49 -27.10 8.40 15.83
N THR A 50 -26.29 7.44 16.28
CA THR A 50 -25.87 7.29 17.68
C THR A 50 -24.37 7.08 17.75
N PHE A 51 -23.75 7.60 18.81
CA PHE A 51 -22.35 7.28 19.08
C PHE A 51 -22.24 5.77 19.36
N PRO A 52 -21.33 5.05 18.68
CA PRO A 52 -21.17 3.63 18.92
C PRO A 52 -20.66 3.41 20.35
N GLU A 53 -21.20 2.41 21.03
CA GLU A 53 -20.72 2.08 22.37
C GLU A 53 -19.21 1.76 22.34
N PRO A 54 -18.42 2.25 23.32
CA PRO A 54 -16.99 1.98 23.38
C PRO A 54 -16.64 0.48 23.34
N SER A 55 -17.52 -0.35 23.91
CA SER A 55 -17.45 -1.82 23.95
C SER A 55 -17.39 -2.45 22.56
N ALA A 56 -18.08 -1.87 21.57
CA ALA A 56 -18.09 -2.33 20.18
C ALA A 56 -17.12 -1.55 19.29
N PHE A 57 -16.93 -0.26 19.58
CA PHE A 57 -16.11 0.63 18.78
C PHE A 57 -14.61 0.35 18.91
N LEU A 58 -14.09 0.24 20.13
CA LEU A 58 -12.65 0.07 20.37
C LEU A 58 -12.08 -1.22 19.75
N PRO A 59 -12.73 -2.40 19.88
CA PRO A 59 -12.26 -3.61 19.21
C PRO A 59 -12.29 -3.48 17.69
N THR A 60 -13.32 -2.82 17.14
CA THR A 60 -13.43 -2.60 15.69
C THR A 60 -12.31 -1.70 15.17
N LEU A 61 -12.03 -0.60 15.87
CA LEU A 61 -10.94 0.31 15.53
C LEU A 61 -9.59 -0.40 15.63
N TRP A 62 -9.37 -1.16 16.69
CA TRP A 62 -8.14 -1.93 16.91
C TRP A 62 -7.91 -2.95 15.79
N LEU A 63 -8.94 -3.70 15.41
CA LEU A 63 -8.89 -4.67 14.32
C LEU A 63 -8.69 -4.03 12.93
N ALA A 64 -9.02 -2.75 12.77
CA ALA A 64 -8.79 -2.01 11.53
C ALA A 64 -7.34 -1.49 11.38
N ILE A 65 -6.57 -1.41 12.47
CA ILE A 65 -5.19 -0.88 12.46
C ILE A 65 -4.30 -1.58 11.44
N PRO A 66 -4.27 -2.92 11.33
CA PRO A 66 -3.38 -3.59 10.37
C PRO A 66 -3.69 -3.24 8.92
N VAL A 67 -4.97 -3.11 8.58
CA VAL A 67 -5.41 -2.68 7.25
C VAL A 67 -4.97 -1.24 6.98
N MET A 68 -5.06 -0.36 7.98
CA MET A 68 -4.55 1.02 7.86
C MET A 68 -3.04 1.05 7.67
N VAL A 69 -2.27 0.31 8.47
CA VAL A 69 -0.81 0.20 8.34
C VAL A 69 -0.43 -0.27 6.93
N PHE A 70 -1.10 -1.31 6.45
CA PHE A 70 -0.88 -1.85 5.11
C PHE A 70 -1.21 -0.82 4.03
N SER A 71 -2.30 -0.06 4.18
CA SER A 71 -2.75 0.92 3.20
C SER A 71 -1.76 2.07 2.96
N PHE A 72 -0.92 2.39 3.96
CA PHE A 72 0.12 3.42 3.85
C PHE A 72 1.54 2.83 3.67
N ASN A 73 1.63 1.54 3.33
CA ASN A 73 2.90 0.86 3.13
C ASN A 73 3.60 1.30 1.84
N HIS A 74 4.82 1.81 1.99
CA HIS A 74 5.71 2.18 0.88
C HIS A 74 7.10 1.55 1.03
N THR A 75 7.24 0.54 1.89
CA THR A 75 8.49 -0.23 2.12
C THR A 75 9.17 -0.67 0.82
N PRO A 76 8.46 -1.17 -0.22
CA PRO A 76 9.12 -1.70 -1.42
C PRO A 76 9.98 -0.67 -2.18
N ILE A 77 9.71 0.63 -2.03
CA ILE A 77 10.44 1.69 -2.73
C ILE A 77 11.51 2.36 -1.86
N ILE A 78 11.51 2.16 -0.53
CA ILE A 78 12.38 2.88 0.40
C ILE A 78 13.87 2.64 0.11
N SER A 79 14.28 1.41 -0.20
CA SER A 79 15.68 1.09 -0.53
C SER A 79 16.14 1.87 -1.77
N ALA A 80 15.38 1.76 -2.87
CA ALA A 80 15.67 2.47 -4.11
C ALA A 80 15.68 4.00 -3.92
N PHE A 81 14.73 4.52 -3.13
CA PHE A 81 14.66 5.94 -2.77
C PHE A 81 15.91 6.37 -2.00
N ALA A 82 16.30 5.65 -0.95
CA ALA A 82 17.47 6.00 -0.14
C ALA A 82 18.78 6.00 -0.97
N VAL A 83 18.96 5.02 -1.86
CA VAL A 83 20.11 4.97 -2.78
C VAL A 83 20.12 6.16 -3.73
N ASP A 84 18.98 6.51 -4.32
CA ASP A 84 18.86 7.65 -5.23
C ASP A 84 19.12 8.99 -4.51
N GLN A 85 18.54 9.17 -3.32
CA GLN A 85 18.77 10.36 -2.49
C GLN A 85 20.25 10.50 -2.09
N LYS A 86 20.92 9.39 -1.75
CA LYS A 86 22.36 9.41 -1.42
C LYS A 86 23.21 9.82 -2.62
N ARG A 87 22.86 9.37 -3.83
CA ARG A 87 23.54 9.74 -5.07
C ARG A 87 23.36 11.21 -5.41
N GLN A 88 22.14 11.74 -5.24
CA GLN A 88 21.83 13.13 -5.63
C GLN A 88 22.29 14.16 -4.60
N TYR A 89 22.17 13.86 -3.31
CA TYR A 89 22.32 14.85 -2.24
C TYR A 89 23.48 14.56 -1.26
N GLY A 90 24.19 13.44 -1.41
CA GLY A 90 25.41 13.16 -0.65
C GLY A 90 25.19 13.16 0.86
N GLU A 91 25.83 14.07 1.58
CA GLU A 91 25.67 14.22 3.03
C GLU A 91 24.29 14.75 3.43
N ASN A 92 23.68 15.57 2.57
CA ASN A 92 22.35 16.16 2.81
C ASN A 92 21.19 15.19 2.49
N ALA A 93 21.48 13.96 2.09
CA ALA A 93 20.49 12.98 1.66
C ALA A 93 19.44 12.70 2.73
N GLU A 94 19.84 12.63 4.01
CA GLU A 94 18.92 12.37 5.11
C GLU A 94 17.90 13.50 5.30
N VAL A 95 18.38 14.75 5.37
CA VAL A 95 17.50 15.94 5.53
C VAL A 95 16.56 16.08 4.34
N ARG A 96 17.08 15.91 3.11
CA ARG A 96 16.26 15.97 1.88
C ARG A 96 15.23 14.85 1.82
N SER A 97 15.62 13.62 2.21
CA SER A 97 14.72 12.48 2.28
C SER A 97 13.55 12.75 3.21
N SER A 98 13.82 13.26 4.43
CA SER A 98 12.77 13.60 5.41
C SER A 98 11.81 14.66 4.89
N GLN A 99 12.31 15.71 4.21
CA GLN A 99 11.47 16.75 3.61
C GLN A 99 10.58 16.21 2.49
N ILE A 100 11.13 15.37 1.60
CA ILE A 100 10.38 14.76 0.51
C ILE A 100 9.32 13.82 1.07
N LEU A 101 9.69 12.97 2.03
CA LEU A 101 8.79 11.99 2.62
C LEU A 101 7.64 12.66 3.37
N ALA A 102 7.92 13.73 4.15
CA ALA A 102 6.88 14.49 4.84
C ALA A 102 5.87 15.12 3.88
N ARG A 103 6.34 15.73 2.77
CA ARG A 103 5.46 16.32 1.75
C ARG A 103 4.66 15.25 1.01
N ALA A 104 5.30 14.14 0.65
CA ALA A 104 4.66 13.02 -0.02
C ALA A 104 3.58 12.38 0.85
N HIS A 105 3.85 12.19 2.15
CA HIS A 105 2.86 11.67 3.11
C HIS A 105 1.72 12.66 3.33
N GLY A 106 2.00 13.96 3.47
CA GLY A 106 0.95 14.98 3.57
C GLY A 106 0.01 14.97 2.36
N LEU A 107 0.57 14.96 1.15
CA LEU A 107 -0.22 14.86 -0.09
C LEU A 107 -1.02 13.56 -0.15
N MET A 108 -0.41 12.43 0.18
CA MET A 108 -1.07 11.12 0.19
C MET A 108 -2.25 11.10 1.16
N VAL A 109 -2.04 11.55 2.40
CA VAL A 109 -3.09 11.56 3.44
C VAL A 109 -4.25 12.43 3.01
N VAL A 110 -4.00 13.67 2.56
CA VAL A 110 -5.09 14.58 2.14
C VAL A 110 -5.87 14.00 0.97
N MET A 111 -5.17 13.55 -0.08
CA MET A 111 -5.81 13.02 -1.28
C MET A 111 -6.57 11.72 -1.01
N VAL A 112 -5.96 10.75 -0.32
CA VAL A 112 -6.60 9.47 -0.03
C VAL A 112 -7.80 9.66 0.89
N LEU A 113 -7.66 10.45 1.97
CA LEU A 113 -8.78 10.70 2.88
C LEU A 113 -9.91 11.44 2.17
N PHE A 114 -9.62 12.45 1.36
CA PHE A 114 -10.65 13.15 0.59
C PHE A 114 -11.41 12.20 -0.35
N PHE A 115 -10.70 11.31 -1.06
CA PHE A 115 -11.33 10.30 -1.90
C PHE A 115 -12.16 9.29 -1.09
N VAL A 116 -11.63 8.79 0.03
CA VAL A 116 -12.34 7.86 0.92
C VAL A 116 -13.62 8.48 1.48
N PHE A 117 -13.55 9.71 2.01
CA PHE A 117 -14.74 10.42 2.49
C PHE A 117 -15.75 10.61 1.37
N SER A 118 -15.31 11.02 0.18
CA SER A 118 -16.22 11.20 -0.95
C SER A 118 -16.93 9.89 -1.34
N CYS A 119 -16.21 8.75 -1.34
CA CYS A 119 -16.82 7.45 -1.57
C CYS A 119 -17.81 7.06 -0.47
N VAL A 120 -17.46 7.24 0.81
CA VAL A 120 -18.28 6.84 1.97
C VAL A 120 -19.52 7.72 2.15
N LEU A 121 -19.47 8.98 1.71
CA LEU A 121 -20.63 9.88 1.69
C LEU A 121 -21.55 9.63 0.49
N THR A 122 -21.04 9.00 -0.56
CA THR A 122 -21.80 8.63 -1.76
C THR A 122 -22.46 7.26 -1.62
N LEU A 123 -21.71 6.27 -1.12
CA LEU A 123 -22.13 4.88 -1.03
C LEU A 123 -22.71 4.55 0.34
N SER A 124 -23.80 3.79 0.35
CA SER A 124 -24.41 3.22 1.55
C SER A 124 -23.56 2.09 2.15
N PRO A 125 -23.73 1.76 3.45
CA PRO A 125 -23.07 0.62 4.06
C PRO A 125 -23.35 -0.72 3.35
N ALA A 126 -24.55 -0.90 2.80
CA ALA A 126 -24.91 -2.10 2.06
C ALA A 126 -24.11 -2.23 0.75
N GLN A 127 -23.95 -1.13 0.02
CA GLN A 127 -23.13 -1.09 -1.20
C GLN A 127 -21.64 -1.32 -0.91
N LEU A 128 -21.12 -0.79 0.20
CA LEU A 128 -19.74 -1.05 0.64
C LEU A 128 -19.55 -2.53 1.03
N ALA A 129 -20.54 -3.13 1.69
CA ALA A 129 -20.54 -4.56 2.01
C ALA A 129 -20.61 -5.43 0.74
N GLU A 130 -21.41 -5.02 -0.25
CA GLU A 130 -21.48 -5.67 -1.56
C GLU A 130 -20.13 -5.59 -2.30
N ALA A 131 -19.52 -4.40 -2.36
CA ALA A 131 -18.19 -4.22 -2.96
C ALA A 131 -17.14 -5.13 -2.31
N LYS A 132 -17.19 -5.24 -0.97
CA LYS A 132 -16.34 -6.16 -0.20
C LYS A 132 -16.62 -7.62 -0.57
N ALA A 133 -17.88 -8.03 -0.67
CA ALA A 133 -18.27 -9.40 -1.03
C ALA A 133 -17.85 -9.77 -2.46
N GLN A 134 -17.92 -8.81 -3.40
CA GLN A 134 -17.47 -8.98 -4.78
C GLN A 134 -15.94 -8.99 -4.91
N ASN A 135 -15.19 -8.63 -3.87
CA ASN A 135 -13.73 -8.52 -3.87
C ASN A 135 -13.20 -7.60 -4.99
N ILE A 136 -13.93 -6.52 -5.31
CA ILE A 136 -13.55 -5.53 -6.33
C ILE A 136 -13.10 -4.21 -5.72
N SER A 137 -12.36 -3.42 -6.49
CA SER A 137 -11.98 -2.07 -6.05
C SER A 137 -13.18 -1.14 -5.97
N ILE A 138 -13.11 -0.13 -5.09
CA ILE A 138 -14.18 0.88 -4.99
C ILE A 138 -14.40 1.64 -6.30
N LEU A 139 -13.33 1.84 -7.09
CA LEU A 139 -13.40 2.45 -8.42
C LEU A 139 -14.20 1.58 -9.38
N SER A 140 -13.95 0.27 -9.39
CA SER A 140 -14.70 -0.69 -10.20
C SER A 140 -16.17 -0.75 -9.75
N TYR A 141 -16.43 -0.71 -8.44
CA TYR A 141 -17.78 -0.69 -7.90
C TYR A 141 -18.54 0.56 -8.33
N LEU A 142 -17.93 1.75 -8.20
CA LEU A 142 -18.50 3.01 -8.67
C LEU A 142 -18.81 2.98 -10.17
N ALA A 143 -17.91 2.43 -10.99
CA ALA A 143 -18.13 2.28 -12.43
C ALA A 143 -19.35 1.42 -12.78
N ASN A 144 -19.59 0.36 -12.01
CA ASN A 144 -20.69 -0.57 -12.25
C ASN A 144 -22.02 -0.06 -11.68
N HIS A 145 -21.97 0.69 -10.58
CA HIS A 145 -23.15 1.13 -9.86
C HIS A 145 -23.68 2.48 -10.37
N PHE A 146 -22.80 3.39 -10.77
CA PHE A 146 -23.23 4.64 -11.39
C PHE A 146 -23.60 4.39 -12.84
N ASN A 147 -24.87 4.60 -13.17
CA ASN A 147 -25.34 4.62 -14.56
C ASN A 147 -24.94 5.94 -15.26
N ASN A 148 -23.65 6.32 -15.15
CA ASN A 148 -23.07 7.54 -15.70
C ASN A 148 -21.93 7.16 -16.67
N PRO A 149 -22.06 7.45 -17.98
CA PRO A 149 -21.07 7.08 -18.98
C PRO A 149 -19.64 7.57 -18.66
N THR A 150 -19.52 8.74 -18.03
CA THR A 150 -18.23 9.33 -17.66
C THR A 150 -17.54 8.51 -16.56
N ILE A 151 -18.27 8.11 -15.50
CA ILE A 151 -17.69 7.28 -14.43
C ILE A 151 -17.35 5.89 -14.98
N ALA A 152 -18.25 5.29 -15.76
CA ALA A 152 -18.06 3.96 -16.35
C ALA A 152 -16.80 3.88 -17.21
N PHE A 153 -16.43 4.96 -17.89
CA PHE A 153 -15.19 5.04 -18.67
C PHE A 153 -13.95 5.39 -17.83
N VAL A 154 -14.04 6.42 -16.99
CA VAL A 154 -12.87 6.98 -16.29
C VAL A 154 -12.42 6.11 -15.12
N ALA A 155 -13.33 5.56 -14.33
CA ALA A 155 -12.97 4.83 -13.11
C ALA A 155 -12.16 3.54 -13.38
N PRO A 156 -12.48 2.71 -14.39
CA PRO A 156 -11.63 1.57 -14.76
C PRO A 156 -10.23 1.97 -15.24
N LEU A 157 -10.11 3.09 -15.97
CA LEU A 157 -8.80 3.61 -16.39
C LEU A 157 -7.96 4.04 -15.19
N ILE A 158 -8.55 4.76 -14.24
CA ILE A 158 -7.89 5.12 -12.97
C ILE A 158 -7.45 3.86 -12.23
N ALA A 159 -8.34 2.87 -12.11
CA ALA A 159 -8.04 1.60 -11.44
C ALA A 159 -6.89 0.86 -12.12
N PHE A 160 -6.88 0.79 -13.45
CA PHE A 160 -5.82 0.16 -14.22
C PHE A 160 -4.47 0.85 -14.01
N VAL A 161 -4.42 2.18 -14.07
CA VAL A 161 -3.20 2.96 -13.80
C VAL A 161 -2.73 2.75 -12.36
N ALA A 162 -3.64 2.76 -11.38
CA ALA A 162 -3.34 2.54 -9.98
C ALA A 162 -2.71 1.17 -9.73
N ILE A 163 -3.35 0.10 -10.23
CA ILE A 163 -2.91 -1.28 -10.09
C ILE A 163 -1.56 -1.47 -10.79
N SER A 164 -1.42 -0.97 -12.01
CA SER A 164 -0.18 -1.08 -12.79
C SER A 164 0.98 -0.41 -12.07
N LYS A 165 0.80 0.82 -11.59
CA LYS A 165 1.81 1.55 -10.82
C LYS A 165 2.16 0.80 -9.53
N SER A 166 1.16 0.40 -8.75
CA SER A 166 1.39 -0.30 -7.48
C SER A 166 2.15 -1.62 -7.69
N PHE A 167 1.76 -2.40 -8.70
CA PHE A 167 2.40 -3.66 -9.07
C PHE A 167 3.89 -3.48 -9.36
N LEU A 168 4.25 -2.50 -10.17
CA LEU A 168 5.63 -2.26 -10.57
C LEU A 168 6.53 -1.92 -9.36
N GLY A 169 6.03 -1.11 -8.42
CA GLY A 169 6.76 -0.77 -7.20
C GLY A 169 6.98 -1.97 -6.28
N HIS A 170 5.94 -2.79 -6.08
CA HIS A 170 6.03 -4.00 -5.27
C HIS A 170 6.88 -5.08 -5.94
N TYR A 171 6.84 -5.18 -7.27
CA TYR A 171 7.65 -6.13 -8.03
C TYR A 171 9.14 -5.90 -7.81
N ILE A 172 9.61 -4.65 -7.81
CA ILE A 172 11.03 -4.33 -7.61
C ILE A 172 11.50 -4.86 -6.26
N GLY A 173 10.79 -4.52 -5.18
CA GLY A 173 11.13 -4.98 -3.83
C GLY A 173 11.05 -6.51 -3.67
N ALA A 174 10.01 -7.14 -4.22
CA ALA A 174 9.86 -8.60 -4.17
C ALA A 174 10.95 -9.33 -4.97
N SER A 175 11.30 -8.80 -6.16
CA SER A 175 12.37 -9.31 -6.99
C SER A 175 13.73 -9.21 -6.29
N GLU A 176 14.05 -8.06 -5.69
CA GLU A 176 15.27 -7.86 -4.90
C GLU A 176 15.33 -8.86 -3.74
N GLY A 177 14.23 -8.99 -2.98
CA GLY A 177 14.12 -9.94 -1.87
C GLY A 177 14.37 -11.38 -2.31
N LEU A 178 13.73 -11.84 -3.40
CA LEU A 178 13.90 -13.21 -3.90
C LEU A 178 15.33 -13.47 -4.38
N LYS A 179 15.93 -12.53 -5.12
CA LYS A 179 17.33 -12.65 -5.54
C LYS A 179 18.27 -12.73 -4.34
N GLY A 180 18.05 -11.90 -3.33
CA GLY A 180 18.80 -11.92 -2.08
C GLY A 180 18.69 -13.26 -1.35
N LEU A 181 17.49 -13.85 -1.30
CA LEU A 181 17.28 -15.18 -0.72
C LEU A 181 18.05 -16.27 -1.48
N VAL A 182 17.98 -16.27 -2.82
CA VAL A 182 18.71 -17.25 -3.65
C VAL A 182 20.22 -17.13 -3.40
N LEU A 183 20.78 -15.91 -3.40
CA LEU A 183 22.21 -15.70 -3.17
C LEU A 183 22.66 -16.12 -1.77
N LYS A 184 21.80 -15.96 -0.75
CA LYS A 184 22.08 -16.43 0.63
C LYS A 184 22.18 -17.95 0.75
N THR A 185 21.64 -18.72 -0.19
CA THR A 185 21.82 -20.18 -0.21
C THR A 185 23.23 -20.63 -0.62
N GLY A 186 24.12 -19.70 -0.95
CA GLY A 186 25.46 -19.98 -1.47
C GLY A 186 25.50 -20.25 -2.98
N ARG A 187 24.33 -20.41 -3.62
CA ARG A 187 24.21 -20.52 -5.07
C ARG A 187 24.52 -19.18 -5.74
N ARG A 188 25.34 -19.22 -6.78
CA ARG A 188 25.68 -18.05 -7.62
C ARG A 188 25.28 -18.29 -9.09
N PRO A 189 23.98 -18.40 -9.38
CA PRO A 189 23.52 -18.54 -10.76
C PRO A 189 23.97 -17.32 -11.60
N ALA A 190 24.15 -17.53 -12.90
CA ALA A 190 24.44 -16.44 -13.82
C ALA A 190 23.36 -15.35 -13.73
N PRO A 191 23.70 -14.05 -13.82
CA PRO A 191 22.74 -12.95 -13.62
C PRO A 191 21.45 -13.08 -14.45
N LYS A 192 21.59 -13.41 -15.74
CA LYS A 192 20.45 -13.63 -16.65
C LYS A 192 19.56 -14.80 -16.24
N ALA A 193 20.15 -15.86 -15.67
CA ALA A 193 19.42 -17.01 -15.19
C ALA A 193 18.65 -16.69 -13.90
N LEU A 194 19.28 -15.93 -12.99
CA LEU A 194 18.64 -15.44 -11.77
C LEU A 194 17.46 -14.51 -12.09
N ASP A 195 17.65 -13.57 -13.01
CA ASP A 195 16.58 -12.66 -13.46
C ASP A 195 15.40 -13.43 -14.08
N ARG A 196 15.70 -14.44 -14.92
CA ARG A 196 14.67 -15.28 -15.54
C ARG A 196 13.92 -16.09 -14.48
N LEU A 197 14.63 -16.71 -13.54
CA LEU A 197 14.03 -17.47 -12.45
C LEU A 197 13.09 -16.59 -11.62
N THR A 198 13.56 -15.40 -11.21
CA THR A 198 12.76 -14.45 -10.45
C THR A 198 11.52 -14.01 -11.23
N ALA A 199 11.66 -13.67 -12.51
CA ALA A 199 10.53 -13.25 -13.34
C ALA A 199 9.48 -14.36 -13.53
N VAL A 200 9.93 -15.60 -13.80
CA VAL A 200 9.03 -16.77 -13.94
C VAL A 200 8.34 -17.05 -12.62
N PHE A 201 9.07 -17.07 -11.50
CA PHE A 201 8.49 -17.28 -10.17
C PHE A 201 7.41 -16.24 -9.86
N MET A 202 7.72 -14.96 -10.03
CA MET A 202 6.78 -13.87 -9.79
C MET A 202 5.53 -14.01 -10.68
N LEU A 203 5.73 -14.34 -11.96
CA LEU A 203 4.63 -14.53 -12.89
C LEU A 203 3.71 -15.69 -12.48
N VAL A 204 4.28 -16.84 -12.09
CA VAL A 204 3.51 -18.01 -11.65
C VAL A 204 2.73 -17.69 -10.38
N VAL A 205 3.37 -17.07 -9.38
CA VAL A 205 2.70 -16.68 -8.13
C VAL A 205 1.57 -15.69 -8.39
N CYS A 206 1.82 -14.64 -9.17
CA CYS A 206 0.78 -13.66 -9.52
C CYS A 206 -0.37 -14.30 -10.30
N TRP A 207 -0.07 -15.20 -11.23
CA TRP A 207 -1.11 -15.90 -12.00
C TRP A 207 -1.95 -16.82 -11.12
N LEU A 208 -1.32 -17.57 -10.21
CA LEU A 208 -2.01 -18.43 -9.25
C LEU A 208 -2.93 -17.61 -8.35
N VAL A 209 -2.42 -16.54 -7.73
CA VAL A 209 -3.22 -15.68 -6.84
C VAL A 209 -4.37 -15.01 -7.61
N ALA A 210 -4.11 -14.52 -8.82
CA ALA A 210 -5.16 -13.92 -9.65
C ALA A 210 -6.26 -14.92 -10.04
N THR A 211 -5.90 -16.19 -10.25
CA THR A 211 -6.86 -17.25 -10.62
C THR A 211 -7.66 -17.73 -9.42
N LEU A 212 -7.02 -17.86 -8.25
CA LEU A 212 -7.69 -18.26 -7.01
C LEU A 212 -8.58 -17.16 -6.43
N ASN A 213 -8.32 -15.89 -6.80
CA ASN A 213 -9.04 -14.70 -6.34
C ASN A 213 -9.33 -14.69 -4.82
N PRO A 214 -8.29 -14.85 -3.97
CA PRO A 214 -8.50 -14.78 -2.53
C PRO A 214 -8.96 -13.38 -2.12
N SER A 215 -9.69 -13.29 -0.99
CA SER A 215 -10.10 -12.02 -0.42
C SER A 215 -8.89 -11.09 -0.23
N ILE A 216 -8.93 -9.90 -0.83
CA ILE A 216 -7.85 -8.91 -0.73
C ILE A 216 -7.70 -8.47 0.71
N LEU A 217 -8.81 -8.18 1.39
CA LEU A 217 -8.81 -7.83 2.82
C LEU A 217 -8.30 -9.01 3.66
N GLY A 218 -8.73 -10.23 3.35
CA GLY A 218 -8.23 -11.43 4.04
C GLY A 218 -6.72 -11.60 3.91
N MET A 219 -6.14 -11.38 2.72
CA MET A 219 -4.69 -11.41 2.54
C MET A 219 -3.96 -10.34 3.35
N ILE A 220 -4.54 -9.13 3.45
CA ILE A 220 -4.00 -8.04 4.26
C ILE A 220 -4.08 -8.39 5.75
N GLU A 221 -5.19 -8.94 6.22
CA GLU A 221 -5.42 -9.27 7.63
C GLU A 221 -4.63 -10.49 8.10
N THR A 222 -4.32 -11.45 7.21
CA THR A 222 -3.68 -12.72 7.62
C THR A 222 -2.16 -12.73 7.41
N LEU A 223 -1.70 -12.46 6.19
CA LEU A 223 -0.30 -12.60 5.79
C LEU A 223 0.41 -11.24 5.70
N GLY A 224 -0.24 -10.26 5.08
CA GLY A 224 0.34 -8.94 4.82
C GLY A 224 0.57 -8.16 6.11
N GLY A 225 -0.44 -8.09 6.97
CA GLY A 225 -0.46 -7.31 8.19
C GLY A 225 0.68 -7.65 9.16
N PRO A 226 0.86 -8.92 9.57
CA PRO A 226 1.88 -9.26 10.58
C PRO A 226 3.28 -9.00 10.08
N VAL A 227 3.55 -9.41 8.85
CA VAL A 227 4.86 -9.23 8.22
C VAL A 227 5.16 -7.74 8.07
N ILE A 228 4.23 -6.95 7.53
CA ILE A 228 4.45 -5.52 7.29
C ILE A 228 4.53 -4.74 8.61
N SER A 229 3.68 -5.01 9.60
CA SER A 229 3.77 -4.35 10.90
C SER A 229 5.08 -4.65 11.61
N ALA A 230 5.57 -5.90 11.57
CA ALA A 230 6.87 -6.24 12.12
C ALA A 230 8.02 -5.53 11.37
N LEU A 231 7.97 -5.49 10.04
CA LEU A 231 8.98 -4.83 9.20
C LEU A 231 8.99 -3.30 9.35
N LEU A 232 7.82 -2.67 9.48
CA LEU A 232 7.69 -1.21 9.54
C LEU A 232 7.95 -0.66 10.95
N PHE A 233 7.46 -1.34 11.99
CA PHE A 233 7.52 -0.81 13.35
C PHE A 233 8.63 -1.45 14.19
N LEU A 234 8.74 -2.77 14.21
CA LEU A 234 9.65 -3.45 15.15
C LEU A 234 11.07 -3.58 14.61
N MET A 235 11.23 -3.94 13.33
CA MET A 235 12.55 -4.15 12.73
C MET A 235 13.45 -2.90 12.77
N PRO A 236 12.96 -1.67 12.47
CA PRO A 236 13.81 -0.48 12.55
C PRO A 236 14.24 -0.18 13.99
N MET A 237 13.35 -0.40 14.96
CA MET A 237 13.65 -0.19 16.38
C MET A 237 14.68 -1.20 16.89
N TYR A 238 14.55 -2.46 16.48
CA TYR A 238 15.56 -3.48 16.72
C TYR A 238 16.91 -3.11 16.09
N ALA A 239 16.91 -2.59 14.85
CA ALA A 239 18.11 -2.17 14.15
C ALA A 239 18.82 -0.99 14.85
N VAL A 240 18.08 0.00 15.36
CA VAL A 240 18.64 1.11 16.16
C VAL A 240 19.38 0.62 17.39
N TYR A 241 18.87 -0.43 18.04
CA TYR A 241 19.51 -1.01 19.22
C TYR A 241 20.75 -1.86 18.87
N LYS A 242 20.66 -2.71 17.83
CA LYS A 242 21.70 -3.68 17.48
C LYS A 242 22.82 -3.14 16.59
N VAL A 243 22.54 -2.21 15.69
CA VAL A 243 23.50 -1.72 14.69
C VAL A 243 24.19 -0.45 15.22
N PRO A 244 25.50 -0.45 15.49
CA PRO A 244 26.19 0.71 16.08
C PRO A 244 26.00 2.00 15.29
N ALA A 245 26.01 1.93 13.95
CA ALA A 245 25.82 3.09 13.07
C ALA A 245 24.41 3.73 13.18
N MET A 246 23.42 2.98 13.64
CA MET A 246 22.04 3.46 13.82
C MET A 246 21.76 4.02 15.21
N ARG A 247 22.71 3.91 16.15
CA ARG A 247 22.55 4.42 17.53
C ARG A 247 22.36 5.93 17.60
N LYS A 248 22.75 6.68 16.56
CA LYS A 248 22.45 8.11 16.44
C LYS A 248 20.94 8.43 16.45
N TYR A 249 20.08 7.45 16.20
CA TYR A 249 18.62 7.57 16.26
C TYR A 249 18.00 7.05 17.57
N ALA A 250 18.82 6.59 18.52
CA ALA A 250 18.33 6.06 19.79
C ALA A 250 17.80 7.16 20.71
N GLY A 251 16.92 6.79 21.65
CA GLY A 251 16.44 7.69 22.72
C GLY A 251 15.36 8.71 22.31
N ALA A 252 15.02 8.83 21.03
CA ALA A 252 13.93 9.71 20.59
C ALA A 252 12.56 9.21 21.10
N TRP A 253 11.69 10.13 21.55
CA TRP A 253 10.33 9.78 22.00
C TRP A 253 9.51 9.03 20.93
N SER A 254 9.73 9.39 19.67
CA SER A 254 9.14 8.72 18.51
C SER A 254 9.40 7.22 18.47
N ASN A 255 10.52 6.75 19.03
CA ASN A 255 10.86 5.33 19.03
C ASN A 255 9.87 4.52 19.89
N TYR A 256 9.49 5.06 21.05
CA TYR A 256 8.49 4.42 21.93
C TYR A 256 7.12 4.38 21.25
N PHE A 257 6.73 5.47 20.58
CA PHE A 257 5.50 5.51 19.79
C PHE A 257 5.48 4.44 18.69
N VAL A 258 6.57 4.32 17.92
CA VAL A 258 6.71 3.33 16.84
C VAL A 258 6.60 1.90 17.40
N VAL A 259 7.28 1.59 18.52
CA VAL A 259 7.18 0.27 19.16
C VAL A 259 5.75 0.01 19.64
N ALA A 260 5.12 0.96 20.34
CA ALA A 260 3.76 0.81 20.85
C ALA A 260 2.74 0.58 19.72
N ALA A 261 2.81 1.39 18.66
CA ALA A 261 1.95 1.22 17.48
C ALA A 261 2.17 -0.16 16.82
N GLY A 262 3.42 -0.62 16.73
CA GLY A 262 3.76 -1.95 16.22
C GLY A 262 3.16 -3.08 17.06
N VAL A 263 3.28 -2.99 18.39
CA VAL A 263 2.69 -3.96 19.32
C VAL A 263 1.17 -4.01 19.19
N VAL A 264 0.51 -2.85 19.13
CA VAL A 264 -0.95 -2.75 18.95
C VAL A 264 -1.39 -3.36 17.61
N ALA A 265 -0.66 -3.09 16.53
CA ALA A 265 -0.98 -3.66 15.22
C ALA A 265 -0.79 -5.19 15.21
N ILE A 266 0.30 -5.70 15.79
CA ILE A 266 0.57 -7.14 15.86
C ILE A 266 -0.44 -7.85 16.78
N SER A 267 -0.84 -7.24 17.89
CA SER A 267 -1.83 -7.84 18.78
C SER A 267 -3.20 -7.99 18.11
N ALA A 268 -3.63 -6.99 17.33
CA ALA A 268 -4.87 -7.06 16.54
C ALA A 268 -4.87 -8.24 15.58
N LEU A 269 -3.71 -8.47 14.95
CA LEU A 269 -3.53 -9.54 13.98
C LEU A 269 -3.53 -10.92 14.63
N ILE A 270 -2.80 -11.08 15.74
CA ILE A 270 -2.80 -12.34 16.49
C ILE A 270 -4.23 -12.67 16.92
N PHE A 271 -4.97 -11.70 17.45
CA PHE A 271 -6.36 -11.91 17.85
C PHE A 271 -7.26 -12.32 16.68
N SER A 272 -7.13 -11.65 15.53
CA SER A 272 -7.88 -11.98 14.31
C SER A 272 -7.58 -13.40 13.80
N LEU A 273 -6.31 -13.85 13.86
CA LEU A 273 -5.89 -15.19 13.43
C LEU A 273 -6.34 -16.31 14.38
N THR A 274 -6.58 -16.00 15.66
CA THR A 274 -7.00 -16.98 16.68
C THR A 274 -8.51 -17.15 16.81
N ARG A 275 -9.31 -16.45 16.00
CA ARG A 275 -10.77 -16.49 16.01
C ARG A 275 -11.32 -17.08 14.72
#